data_AF-A0A958BG16-F1
#
_entry.id   AF-A0A958BG16-F1
#
_cell.length_a   1.000
_cell.length_b   1.000
_cell.length_c   1.000
_cell.angle_alpha   90.00
_cell.angle_beta   90.00
_cell.angle_gamma   90.00
#
_symmetry.space_group_name_H-M   'P 1'
#
loop_
_entity.id
_entity.type
_entity.pdbx_description
1 polymer ?
#
loop_
_entity_poly.entity_id
_entity_poly.type
_entity_poly.pdbx_seq_one_letter_code
_entity_poly.pdbx_strand_id
1 'polypeptide(L)'
;MKRQTSPRDPDPGRVVAAADEDRLDRAFAAIRGEAPDEALLTQAATRVRQSLNQELSMHSTHPPIDGCTGYQALIPDYLASKLPAGRKLLFEDHSRGCVACR
;
A
#
# COMPACT_ATOMS: atom_id res chain seq x y z
N MET A 1 27.45 -5.76 65.59
CA MET A 1 26.84 -4.69 64.76
C MET A 1 26.18 -5.33 63.55
N LYS A 2 24.85 -5.57 63.57
CA LYS A 2 24.11 -6.11 62.42
C LYS A 2 23.26 -5.00 61.81
N ARG A 3 23.62 -4.52 60.61
CA ARG A 3 22.81 -3.56 59.85
C ARG A 3 21.71 -4.37 59.15
N GLN A 4 20.47 -4.17 59.56
CA GLN A 4 19.29 -4.68 58.87
C GLN A 4 19.05 -3.77 57.66
N THR A 5 19.11 -4.33 56.45
CA THR A 5 18.66 -3.66 55.22
C THR A 5 17.16 -3.84 55.11
N SER A 6 16.42 -2.75 55.29
CA SER A 6 14.96 -2.69 55.07
C SER A 6 14.64 -2.95 53.60
N PRO A 7 13.67 -3.82 53.27
CA PRO A 7 13.11 -3.89 51.92
C PRO A 7 12.53 -2.53 51.55
N ARG A 8 12.93 -2.01 50.39
CA ARG A 8 12.43 -0.74 49.86
C ARG A 8 11.08 -1.04 49.21
N ASP A 9 9.99 -0.64 49.87
CA ASP A 9 8.64 -0.77 49.32
C ASP A 9 8.58 -0.11 47.93
N PRO A 10 7.93 -0.75 46.95
CA PRO A 10 7.76 -0.15 45.63
C PRO A 10 6.85 1.07 45.73
N ASP A 11 7.31 2.20 45.20
CA ASP A 11 6.56 3.45 45.11
C ASP A 11 5.25 3.20 44.32
N PRO A 12 4.07 3.38 44.94
CA PRO A 12 2.79 3.09 44.30
C PRO A 12 2.59 3.86 42.99
N GLY A 13 3.18 5.05 42.83
CA GLY A 13 3.08 5.83 41.59
C GLY A 13 3.76 5.18 40.38
N ARG A 14 4.82 4.39 40.59
CA ARG A 14 5.54 3.71 39.50
C ARG A 14 4.84 2.43 39.03
N VAL A 15 4.08 1.79 39.91
CA VAL A 15 3.35 0.54 39.62
C VAL A 15 2.12 0.82 38.74
N VAL A 16 1.49 1.99 38.91
CA VAL A 16 0.29 2.37 38.14
C VAL A 16 0.65 2.74 36.69
N ALA A 17 1.75 3.47 36.46
CA ALA A 17 2.18 3.82 35.11
C ALA A 17 2.58 2.59 34.26
N ALA A 18 3.31 1.63 34.86
CA ALA A 18 3.66 0.38 34.19
C ALA A 18 2.40 -0.46 33.88
N ALA A 19 1.39 -0.46 34.74
CA ALA A 19 0.13 -1.15 34.51
C ALA A 19 -0.70 -0.53 33.37
N ASP A 20 -0.62 0.79 33.17
CA ASP A 20 -1.24 1.48 32.04
C ASP A 20 -0.49 1.24 30.72
N GLU A 21 0.84 1.22 30.73
CA GLU A 21 1.65 0.81 29.57
C GLU A 21 1.35 -0.64 29.17
N ASP A 22 1.33 -1.57 30.13
CA ASP A 22 0.96 -2.98 29.91
C ASP A 22 -0.48 -3.14 29.40
N ARG A 23 -1.38 -2.20 29.75
CA ARG A 23 -2.76 -2.21 29.27
C ARG A 23 -2.84 -1.69 27.84
N LEU A 24 -2.08 -0.65 27.49
CA LEU A 24 -1.99 -0.11 26.13
C LEU A 24 -1.38 -1.13 25.18
N ASP A 25 -0.28 -1.76 25.57
CA ASP A 25 0.41 -2.77 24.77
C ASP A 25 -0.45 -4.00 24.51
N ARG A 26 -1.22 -4.44 25.52
CA ARG A 26 -2.21 -5.50 25.35
C ARG A 26 -3.34 -5.11 24.40
N ALA A 27 -3.84 -3.87 24.48
CA ALA A 27 -4.85 -3.38 23.56
C ALA A 27 -4.33 -3.32 22.11
N PHE A 28 -3.11 -2.83 21.90
CA PHE A 28 -2.48 -2.83 20.58
C PHE A 28 -2.23 -4.24 20.05
N ALA A 29 -1.77 -5.17 20.90
CA ALA A 29 -1.56 -6.56 20.52
C ALA A 29 -2.87 -7.24 20.09
N ALA A 30 -3.97 -6.98 20.80
CA ALA A 30 -5.30 -7.48 20.45
C ALA A 30 -5.77 -6.94 19.09
N ILE A 31 -5.63 -5.63 18.84
CA ILE A 31 -6.00 -5.02 17.55
C ILE A 31 -5.14 -5.57 16.41
N ARG A 32 -3.84 -5.80 16.64
CA ARG A 32 -2.91 -6.29 15.62
C ARG A 32 -3.22 -7.73 15.18
N GLY A 33 -3.79 -8.54 16.07
CA GLY A 33 -4.16 -9.93 15.81
C GLY A 33 -5.57 -10.10 15.22
N GLU A 34 -6.40 -9.07 15.24
CA GLU A 34 -7.75 -9.11 14.71
C GLU A 34 -7.71 -8.99 13.18
N ALA A 35 -8.16 -10.04 12.50
CA ALA A 35 -8.34 -9.99 11.05
C ALA A 35 -9.56 -9.10 10.74
N PRO A 36 -9.45 -8.13 9.82
CA PRO A 36 -10.60 -7.34 9.42
C PRO A 36 -11.66 -8.23 8.79
N ASP A 37 -12.94 -7.87 9.00
CA ASP A 37 -14.07 -8.55 8.40
C ASP A 37 -13.94 -8.59 6.87
N GLU A 38 -13.99 -9.79 6.31
CA GLU A 38 -13.80 -10.05 4.87
C GLU A 38 -14.85 -9.31 4.03
N ALA A 39 -16.08 -9.20 4.53
CA ALA A 39 -17.14 -8.47 3.84
C ALA A 39 -16.84 -6.96 3.78
N LEU A 40 -16.38 -6.39 4.89
CA LEU A 40 -15.94 -4.99 4.95
C LEU A 40 -14.74 -4.72 4.04
N LEU A 41 -13.75 -5.62 4.01
CA LEU A 41 -12.59 -5.52 3.10
C LEU A 41 -13.03 -5.53 1.64
N THR A 42 -13.89 -6.46 1.25
CA THR A 42 -14.39 -6.59 -0.12
C THR A 42 -15.18 -5.33 -0.54
N GLN A 43 -15.99 -4.79 0.37
CA GLN A 43 -16.73 -3.55 0.13
C GLN A 43 -15.77 -2.36 -0.04
N ALA A 44 -14.75 -2.24 0.82
CA ALA A 44 -13.73 -1.20 0.71
C ALA A 44 -12.95 -1.30 -0.61
N ALA A 45 -12.50 -2.50 -0.98
CA ALA A 45 -11.80 -2.75 -2.25
C ALA A 45 -12.67 -2.38 -3.46
N THR A 46 -13.96 -2.71 -3.42
CA THR A 46 -14.90 -2.35 -4.48
C THR A 46 -15.03 -0.84 -4.64
N ARG A 47 -15.20 -0.09 -3.54
CA ARG A 47 -15.29 1.38 -3.57
C ARG A 47 -14.03 2.01 -4.12
N VAL A 48 -12.84 1.56 -3.68
CA VAL A 48 -11.56 2.08 -4.17
C VAL A 48 -11.42 1.80 -5.66
N ARG A 49 -11.71 0.58 -6.11
CA ARG A 49 -11.66 0.23 -7.54
C ARG A 49 -12.61 1.09 -8.37
N GLN A 50 -13.82 1.37 -7.89
CA GLN A 50 -14.76 2.26 -8.57
C GLN A 50 -14.23 3.70 -8.68
N SER A 51 -13.66 4.24 -7.59
CA SER A 51 -13.04 5.58 -7.60
C SER A 51 -11.90 5.65 -8.61
N LEU A 52 -10.98 4.68 -8.58
CA LEU A 52 -9.86 4.62 -9.52
C LEU A 52 -10.34 4.49 -10.97
N ASN A 53 -11.36 3.69 -11.24
CA ASN A 53 -11.91 3.55 -12.59
C ASN A 53 -12.55 4.84 -13.11
N GLN A 54 -13.19 5.62 -12.24
CA GLN A 54 -13.72 6.94 -12.61
C GLN A 54 -12.58 7.91 -12.97
N GLU A 55 -11.55 7.99 -12.12
CA GLU A 55 -10.39 8.84 -12.37
C GLU A 55 -9.66 8.44 -13.67
N LEU A 56 -9.45 7.14 -13.90
CA LEU A 56 -8.80 6.62 -15.11
C LEU A 56 -9.62 6.90 -16.38
N SER A 57 -10.95 6.80 -16.31
CA SER A 57 -11.82 7.09 -17.46
C SER A 57 -11.79 8.57 -17.86
N MET A 58 -11.52 9.47 -16.91
CA MET A 58 -11.42 10.91 -17.19
C MET A 58 -10.07 11.33 -17.81
N HIS A 59 -9.00 10.56 -17.57
CA HIS A 59 -7.64 10.96 -17.94
C HIS A 59 -6.98 10.06 -19.00
N SER A 60 -7.54 8.88 -19.30
CA SER A 60 -6.93 7.96 -20.26
C SER A 60 -7.45 8.18 -21.68
N THR A 61 -6.66 8.85 -22.51
CA THR A 61 -6.92 9.04 -23.95
C THR A 61 -6.55 7.84 -24.81
N HIS A 62 -5.75 6.89 -24.29
CA HIS A 62 -5.39 5.68 -25.03
C HIS A 62 -6.01 4.44 -24.37
N PRO A 63 -6.27 3.38 -25.15
CA PRO A 63 -6.84 2.14 -24.64
C PRO A 63 -5.92 1.44 -23.63
N PRO A 64 -6.46 0.45 -22.88
CA PRO A 64 -5.66 -0.48 -22.10
C PRO A 64 -4.56 -1.12 -22.95
N ILE A 65 -3.38 -1.35 -22.35
CA ILE A 65 -2.28 -2.05 -23.00
C ILE A 65 -2.50 -3.54 -22.78
N ASP A 66 -2.93 -4.25 -23.82
CA ASP A 66 -3.11 -5.70 -23.80
C ASP A 66 -2.10 -6.38 -24.74
N GLY A 67 -1.06 -6.96 -24.14
CA GLY A 67 0.02 -7.64 -24.85
C GLY A 67 0.68 -6.78 -25.95
N CYS A 68 1.17 -7.45 -26.99
CA CYS A 68 1.86 -6.79 -28.11
C CYS A 68 0.93 -5.85 -28.89
N THR A 69 -0.34 -6.23 -29.09
CA THR A 69 -1.31 -5.41 -29.82
C THR A 69 -1.52 -4.06 -29.15
N GLY A 70 -1.59 -4.04 -27.81
CA GLY A 70 -1.65 -2.81 -27.03
C GLY A 70 -0.43 -1.92 -27.25
N TYR A 71 0.79 -2.49 -27.26
CA TYR A 71 2.01 -1.71 -27.51
C TYR A 71 2.13 -1.22 -28.96
N GLN A 72 1.75 -2.04 -29.94
CA GLN A 72 1.77 -1.65 -31.36
C GLN A 72 0.85 -0.47 -31.64
N ALA A 73 -0.30 -0.40 -30.97
CA ALA A 73 -1.21 0.74 -31.07
C ALA A 73 -0.60 2.06 -30.56
N LEU A 74 0.47 2.01 -29.75
CA LEU A 74 1.16 3.19 -29.24
C LEU A 74 2.24 3.73 -30.19
N ILE A 75 2.66 2.95 -31.20
CA ILE A 75 3.75 3.32 -32.13
C ILE A 75 3.51 4.68 -32.81
N PRO A 76 2.31 4.99 -33.35
CA PRO A 76 2.08 6.26 -34.03
C PRO A 76 2.30 7.47 -33.11
N ASP A 77 1.78 7.39 -31.88
CA ASP A 77 1.90 8.46 -30.88
C ASP A 77 3.32 8.55 -30.30
N TYR A 78 4.04 7.42 -30.21
CA TYR A 78 5.44 7.40 -29.82
C TYR A 78 6.30 8.16 -30.83
N LEU A 79 6.13 7.86 -32.13
CA LEU A 79 6.86 8.53 -33.22
C LEU A 79 6.51 10.01 -33.30
N ALA A 80 5.25 10.38 -33.04
CA ALA A 80 4.82 11.77 -32.96
C ALA A 80 5.25 12.49 -31.67
N SER A 81 5.94 11.83 -30.73
CA SER A 81 6.29 12.36 -29.41
C SER A 81 5.08 12.86 -28.60
N LYS A 82 3.92 12.22 -28.77
CA LYS A 82 2.65 12.56 -28.10
C LYS A 82 2.30 11.60 -26.95
N LEU A 83 3.07 10.53 -26.75
CA LEU A 83 2.79 9.60 -25.65
C LEU A 83 3.02 10.25 -24.28
N PRO A 84 2.10 10.06 -23.33
CA PRO A 84 2.33 10.37 -21.93
C PRO A 84 3.58 9.65 -21.40
N ALA A 85 4.31 10.29 -20.50
CA ALA A 85 5.59 9.79 -19.98
C ALA A 85 5.52 8.33 -19.48
N GLY A 86 4.46 7.98 -18.74
CA GLY A 86 4.27 6.61 -18.24
C GLY A 86 4.11 5.58 -19.37
N ARG A 87 3.37 5.90 -20.44
CA ARG A 87 3.22 5.01 -21.60
C ARG A 87 4.51 4.90 -22.41
N LYS A 88 5.23 6.00 -22.56
CA LYS A 88 6.54 6.01 -23.22
C LYS A 88 7.52 5.07 -22.50
N LEU A 89 7.59 5.13 -21.17
CA LEU A 89 8.45 4.27 -20.36
C LEU A 89 8.14 2.78 -20.59
N LEU A 90 6.85 2.40 -20.53
CA LEU A 90 6.42 1.02 -20.75
C LEU A 90 6.72 0.54 -22.18
N PHE A 91 6.48 1.39 -23.18
CA PHE A 91 6.74 1.06 -24.58
C PHE A 91 8.24 0.85 -24.84
N GLU A 92 9.10 1.72 -24.31
CA GLU A 92 10.56 1.59 -24.43
C GLU A 92 11.09 0.33 -23.74
N ASP A 93 10.53 -0.05 -22.59
CA ASP A 93 10.88 -1.29 -21.91
C ASP A 93 10.48 -2.52 -22.76
N HIS A 94 9.23 -2.55 -23.26
CA HIS A 94 8.73 -3.65 -24.05
C HIS A 94 9.49 -3.82 -25.39
N SER A 95 9.71 -2.74 -26.13
CA SER A 95 10.41 -2.75 -27.43
C SER A 95 11.87 -3.21 -27.35
N ARG A 96 12.51 -3.12 -26.17
CA ARG A 96 13.85 -3.69 -25.96
C ARG A 96 13.83 -5.22 -25.98
N GLY A 97 12.78 -5.83 -25.42
CA GLY A 97 12.65 -7.29 -25.30
C GLY A 97 11.82 -7.97 -26.39
N CYS A 98 10.97 -7.23 -27.11
CA CYS A 98 10.06 -7.79 -28.10
C CYS A 98 10.43 -7.38 -29.53
N VAL A 99 10.85 -8.35 -30.35
CA VAL A 99 11.23 -8.12 -31.76
C VAL A 99 10.06 -7.61 -32.60
N ALA A 100 8.84 -8.05 -32.31
CA ALA A 100 7.64 -7.65 -33.05
C ALA A 100 7.16 -6.21 -32.75
N CYS A 101 7.69 -5.59 -31.69
CA CYS A 101 7.36 -4.22 -31.28
C CYS A 101 8.57 -3.28 -31.37
N ARG A 102 9.66 -3.72 -32.00
CA ARG A 102 10.85 -2.91 -32.29
C ARG A 102 10.66 -2.13 -33.58
#